data_AF-A0A8W8LMK6-F1
#
_entry.id   AF-A0A8W8LMK6-F1
#
_cell.length_a   1.000
_cell.length_b   1.000
_cell.length_c   1.000
_cell.angle_alpha   90.00
_cell.angle_beta   90.00
_cell.angle_gamma   90.00
#
_symmetry.space_group_name_H-M   'P 1'
#
loop_
_entity.id
_entity.type
_entity.pdbx_description
1 polymer ?
#
loop_
_entity_poly.entity_id
_entity_poly.type
_entity_poly.pdbx_seq_one_letter_code
_entity_poly.pdbx_strand_id
1 'polypeptide(L)'
;RRYIVGSSAPYSPDISDYNSQVAFVAAEDNTLVTVTFNIADGRVLVFNNKKYQTGHKMEFEMKQMEDFQISHNRDLTGTVIESSKPIAVFAGNKCNKLKRFGYCSHLVEQLPPTSNLDKTFIVAPSLRKTGGVVRVVANSKTNLQVIVNGTTKRATVEKTRHYDLAVNDNSVTVIKANAGVLVLSFAVRLGRRMAGDPYMTLIPGLEQYINQYYIAVPKGYDENFLTVIIPSEAKSSLRLNSKPVSSGSVVTEASVNVTAEAEYVTMVIEVAGGAHQIETTDGTRFGLLIHGRGREDGYGYAGNMVSPGII
;
A
#
# COMPACT_ATOMS: atom_id res chain seq x y z
N ARG A 1 15.52 4.44 -13.68
CA ARG A 1 14.24 4.36 -12.94
C ARG A 1 14.52 4.68 -11.47
N ARG A 2 13.52 5.18 -10.72
CA ARG A 2 13.66 5.58 -9.32
C ARG A 2 12.49 4.98 -8.52
N TYR A 3 12.77 4.49 -7.33
CA TYR A 3 11.81 3.89 -6.40
C TYR A 3 12.02 4.51 -5.02
N ILE A 4 10.95 4.65 -4.25
CA ILE A 4 11.01 5.11 -2.86
C ILE A 4 10.45 4.02 -1.96
N VAL A 5 11.24 3.57 -1.00
CA VAL A 5 10.89 2.48 -0.10
C VAL A 5 9.78 2.92 0.85
N GLY A 6 8.73 2.11 0.95
CA GLY A 6 7.73 2.19 2.01
C GLY A 6 7.76 0.89 2.83
N SER A 7 7.93 1.02 4.13
CA SER A 7 7.97 -0.08 5.12
C SER A 7 7.39 0.46 6.44
N SER A 8 7.62 -0.22 7.56
CA SER A 8 7.37 0.28 8.90
C SER A 8 8.54 0.01 9.84
N ALA A 9 8.56 0.72 10.97
CA ALA A 9 9.44 0.40 12.08
C ALA A 9 9.24 -1.07 12.52
N PRO A 10 10.34 -1.81 12.82
CA PRO A 10 10.26 -3.14 13.41
C PRO A 10 9.46 -3.16 14.70
N TYR A 11 8.73 -4.24 14.95
CA TYR A 11 8.05 -4.44 16.23
C TYR A 11 9.05 -4.47 17.40
N SER A 12 10.18 -5.14 17.23
CA SER A 12 11.29 -5.14 18.18
C SER A 12 12.61 -4.92 17.43
N PRO A 13 13.44 -3.96 17.85
CA PRO A 13 14.74 -3.72 17.25
C PRO A 13 15.81 -4.75 17.63
N ASP A 14 15.53 -5.62 18.60
CA ASP A 14 16.50 -6.56 19.16
C ASP A 14 16.38 -7.97 18.55
N ILE A 15 15.30 -8.22 17.81
CA ILE A 15 15.01 -9.51 17.19
C ILE A 15 14.95 -9.30 15.67
N SER A 16 15.90 -9.90 14.97
CA SER A 16 16.07 -9.72 13.51
C SER A 16 14.85 -10.16 12.68
N ASP A 17 14.00 -11.05 13.21
CA ASP A 17 12.77 -11.47 12.56
C ASP A 17 11.75 -10.34 12.37
N TYR A 18 11.89 -9.22 13.09
CA TYR A 18 11.01 -8.05 12.92
C TYR A 18 11.57 -6.98 11.98
N ASN A 19 12.76 -7.19 11.43
CA ASN A 19 13.45 -6.19 10.64
C ASN A 19 12.58 -5.63 9.50
N SER A 20 12.78 -4.34 9.23
CA SER A 20 12.37 -3.70 7.99
C SER A 20 13.27 -4.24 6.88
N GLN A 21 12.71 -4.40 5.68
CA GLN A 21 13.39 -4.99 4.55
C GLN A 21 13.05 -4.27 3.24
N VAL A 22 14.02 -4.25 2.36
CA VAL A 22 13.81 -4.01 0.94
C VAL A 22 14.64 -5.02 0.15
N ALA A 23 14.04 -5.62 -0.87
CA ALA A 23 14.69 -6.51 -1.81
C ALA A 23 14.41 -6.03 -3.22
N PHE A 24 15.35 -6.22 -4.13
CA PHE A 24 15.12 -5.93 -5.54
C PHE A 24 15.93 -6.85 -6.44
N VAL A 25 15.37 -7.13 -7.62
CA VAL A 25 15.95 -8.05 -8.62
C VAL A 25 16.08 -7.34 -9.96
N ALA A 26 17.20 -7.55 -10.63
CA ALA A 26 17.47 -6.99 -11.95
C ALA A 26 16.85 -7.84 -13.06
N ALA A 27 16.14 -7.19 -14.00
CA ALA A 27 15.55 -7.89 -15.14
C ALA A 27 16.54 -8.14 -16.28
N GLU A 28 17.66 -7.41 -16.29
CA GLU A 28 18.64 -7.40 -17.38
C GLU A 28 20.07 -7.32 -16.82
N ASP A 29 21.04 -7.81 -17.60
CA ASP A 29 22.46 -7.67 -17.28
C ASP A 29 22.94 -6.22 -17.31
N ASN A 30 24.06 -5.97 -16.64
CA ASN A 30 24.72 -4.67 -16.57
C ASN A 30 23.76 -3.58 -16.05
N THR A 31 22.92 -3.94 -15.07
CA THR A 31 22.01 -3.01 -14.41
C THR A 31 22.75 -2.28 -13.30
N LEU A 32 23.06 -1.01 -13.51
CA LEU A 32 23.68 -0.16 -12.49
C LEU A 32 22.63 0.28 -11.49
N VAL A 33 22.87 0.04 -10.20
CA VAL A 33 21.98 0.40 -9.10
C VAL A 33 22.68 1.35 -8.13
N THR A 34 21.96 2.38 -7.71
CA THR A 34 22.34 3.28 -6.63
C THR A 34 21.29 3.20 -5.52
N VAL A 35 21.73 2.81 -4.32
CA VAL A 35 20.92 2.85 -3.10
C VAL A 35 21.32 4.08 -2.29
N THR A 36 20.39 5.01 -2.08
CA THR A 36 20.57 6.12 -1.12
C THR A 36 19.80 5.79 0.15
N PHE A 37 20.53 5.52 1.24
CA PHE A 37 19.94 5.03 2.48
C PHE A 37 19.12 6.10 3.22
N ASN A 38 18.00 5.67 3.80
CA ASN A 38 17.29 6.40 4.85
C ASN A 38 16.97 5.42 5.98
N ILE A 39 17.80 5.44 7.01
CA ILE A 39 17.72 4.55 8.17
C ILE A 39 17.24 5.39 9.35
N ALA A 40 16.11 5.01 9.94
CA ALA A 40 15.57 5.72 11.09
C ALA A 40 16.55 5.77 12.28
N ASP A 41 16.35 6.76 13.15
CA ASP A 41 17.12 7.01 14.38
C ASP A 41 18.64 7.22 14.17
N GLY A 42 19.07 7.56 12.95
CA GLY A 42 20.48 7.78 12.64
C GLY A 42 21.35 6.52 12.77
N ARG A 43 20.73 5.33 12.70
CA ARG A 43 21.44 4.04 12.82
C ARG A 43 22.29 3.75 11.59
N VAL A 44 23.22 2.81 11.78
CA VAL A 44 24.23 2.44 10.80
C VAL A 44 23.97 1.01 10.31
N LEU A 45 23.89 0.84 9.00
CA LEU A 45 24.02 -0.46 8.35
C LEU A 45 25.51 -0.73 8.07
N VAL A 46 25.99 -1.93 8.40
CA VAL A 46 27.34 -2.37 8.05
C VAL A 46 27.25 -3.44 6.98
N PHE A 47 27.93 -3.22 5.85
CA PHE A 47 28.02 -4.17 4.75
C PHE A 47 29.43 -4.16 4.18
N ASN A 48 30.06 -5.33 4.04
CA ASN A 48 31.45 -5.47 3.57
C ASN A 48 32.43 -4.50 4.26
N ASN A 49 32.37 -4.43 5.60
CA ASN A 49 33.16 -3.52 6.45
C ASN A 49 32.95 -2.01 6.21
N LYS A 50 32.00 -1.62 5.37
CA LYS A 50 31.61 -0.22 5.14
C LYS A 50 30.35 0.14 5.92
N LYS A 51 30.34 1.34 6.48
CA LYS A 51 29.24 1.90 7.28
C LYS A 51 28.36 2.80 6.42
N TYR A 52 27.06 2.56 6.44
CA TYR A 52 26.04 3.33 5.74
C TYR A 52 25.07 3.95 6.73
N GLN A 53 24.87 5.25 6.62
CA GLN A 53 23.89 6.03 7.38
C GLN A 53 22.94 6.73 6.40
N THR A 54 21.91 7.37 6.93
CA THR A 54 21.01 8.20 6.13
C THR A 54 21.77 9.20 5.26
N GLY A 55 21.48 9.22 3.96
CA GLY A 55 22.14 10.04 2.95
C GLY A 55 23.37 9.39 2.29
N HIS A 56 23.95 8.32 2.86
CA HIS A 56 25.03 7.59 2.19
C HIS A 56 24.51 6.85 0.96
N LYS A 57 25.39 6.69 -0.02
CA LYS A 57 25.13 5.97 -1.27
C LYS A 57 25.95 4.69 -1.36
N MET A 58 25.30 3.64 -1.86
CA MET A 58 25.94 2.40 -2.32
C MET A 58 25.64 2.24 -3.80
N GLU A 59 26.67 1.94 -4.59
CA GLU A 59 26.58 1.77 -6.03
C GLU A 59 27.22 0.45 -6.41
N PHE A 60 26.56 -0.30 -7.29
CA PHE A 60 27.02 -1.59 -7.80
C PHE A 60 26.29 -1.94 -9.10
N GLU A 61 26.82 -2.94 -9.81
CA GLU A 61 26.22 -3.51 -11.00
C GLU A 61 25.57 -4.85 -10.65
N MET A 62 24.41 -5.14 -11.24
CA MET A 62 23.68 -6.39 -11.09
C MET A 62 23.54 -7.09 -12.45
N LYS A 63 23.65 -8.41 -12.43
CA LYS A 63 23.33 -9.29 -13.56
C LYS A 63 21.83 -9.59 -13.61
N GLN A 64 21.36 -10.06 -14.76
CA GLN A 64 19.99 -10.54 -14.91
C GLN A 64 19.68 -11.61 -13.84
N MET A 65 18.52 -11.47 -13.21
CA MET A 65 18.03 -12.32 -12.11
C MET A 65 18.85 -12.27 -10.81
N GLU A 66 19.89 -11.46 -10.72
CA GLU A 66 20.57 -11.19 -9.45
C GLU A 66 19.65 -10.36 -8.55
N ASP A 67 19.59 -10.72 -7.28
CA ASP A 67 18.83 -10.01 -6.25
C ASP A 67 19.74 -9.40 -5.18
N PHE A 68 19.26 -8.32 -4.57
CA PHE A 68 19.93 -7.68 -3.45
C PHE A 68 18.91 -7.36 -2.36
N GLN A 69 19.18 -7.81 -1.13
CA GLN A 69 18.33 -7.58 0.03
C GLN A 69 19.04 -6.74 1.09
N ILE A 70 18.35 -5.71 1.56
CA ILE A 70 18.73 -4.92 2.73
C ILE A 70 17.73 -5.26 3.83
N SER A 71 18.23 -5.73 4.98
CA SER A 71 17.44 -5.94 6.19
C SER A 71 18.06 -5.18 7.35
N HIS A 72 17.25 -4.43 8.08
CA HIS A 72 17.73 -3.63 9.21
C HIS A 72 16.72 -3.57 10.34
N ASN A 73 17.21 -3.46 11.57
CA ASN A 73 16.39 -3.33 12.77
C ASN A 73 15.82 -1.92 13.00
N ARG A 74 15.74 -1.12 11.94
CA ARG A 74 15.11 0.20 11.91
C ARG A 74 14.31 0.36 10.64
N ASP A 75 13.35 1.26 10.68
CA ASP A 75 12.52 1.61 9.53
C ASP A 75 13.41 2.09 8.37
N LEU A 76 13.25 1.46 7.20
CA LEU A 76 13.94 1.80 5.96
C LEU A 76 13.11 2.73 5.05
N THR A 77 11.92 3.14 5.48
CA THR A 77 11.03 4.03 4.73
C THR A 77 11.77 5.29 4.26
N GLY A 78 11.63 5.60 2.98
CA GLY A 78 12.29 6.71 2.32
C GLY A 78 13.67 6.40 1.77
N THR A 79 14.20 5.18 1.95
CA THR A 79 15.37 4.71 1.19
C THR A 79 15.03 4.80 -0.29
N VAL A 80 15.98 5.27 -1.10
CA VAL A 80 15.77 5.46 -2.54
C VAL A 80 16.62 4.46 -3.30
N ILE A 81 16.00 3.78 -4.26
CA ILE A 81 16.69 2.90 -5.19
C ILE A 81 16.57 3.51 -6.59
N GLU A 82 17.71 3.75 -7.22
CA GLU A 82 17.80 4.21 -8.60
C GLU A 82 18.50 3.15 -9.43
N SER A 83 18.01 2.91 -10.65
CA SER A 83 18.55 1.89 -11.55
C SER A 83 18.67 2.42 -12.98
N SER A 84 19.68 1.99 -13.73
CA SER A 84 19.80 2.31 -15.17
C SER A 84 18.77 1.55 -16.02
N LYS A 85 18.38 0.36 -15.57
CA LYS A 85 17.51 -0.60 -16.27
C LYS A 85 16.33 -1.08 -15.41
N PRO A 86 15.34 -1.82 -15.96
CA PRO A 86 14.21 -2.33 -15.19
C PRO A 86 14.63 -3.22 -14.01
N ILE A 87 14.05 -2.95 -12.84
CA ILE A 87 14.16 -3.80 -11.64
C ILE A 87 12.76 -3.99 -11.04
N ALA A 88 12.54 -5.09 -10.34
CA ALA A 88 11.38 -5.24 -9.44
C ALA A 88 11.85 -4.96 -8.00
N VAL A 89 11.11 -4.12 -7.27
CA VAL A 89 11.44 -3.71 -5.90
C VAL A 89 10.32 -4.16 -4.98
N PHE A 90 10.67 -4.82 -3.87
CA PHE A 90 9.75 -5.29 -2.84
C PHE A 90 10.18 -4.71 -1.51
N ALA A 91 9.24 -4.23 -0.69
CA ALA A 91 9.57 -3.68 0.61
C ALA A 91 8.50 -3.98 1.66
N GLY A 92 8.92 -3.95 2.91
CA GLY A 92 8.05 -4.15 4.06
C GLY A 92 8.84 -4.68 5.25
N ASN A 93 8.35 -5.71 5.94
CA ASN A 93 8.95 -6.28 7.14
C ASN A 93 8.89 -7.80 7.08
N LYS A 94 9.96 -8.47 7.54
CA LYS A 94 10.00 -9.95 7.60
C LYS A 94 8.84 -10.51 8.41
N CYS A 95 8.61 -9.92 9.57
CA CYS A 95 7.48 -10.16 10.42
C CYS A 95 7.15 -8.83 11.12
N ASN A 96 5.88 -8.44 11.25
CA ASN A 96 5.52 -7.33 12.11
C ASN A 96 4.15 -7.54 12.75
N LYS A 97 3.99 -7.12 14.01
CA LYS A 97 2.70 -7.11 14.70
C LYS A 97 1.98 -5.78 14.57
N LEU A 98 2.73 -4.69 14.30
CA LEU A 98 2.32 -3.28 14.32
C LEU A 98 1.71 -2.75 15.64
N LYS A 99 1.21 -3.66 16.49
CA LYS A 99 0.65 -3.43 17.82
C LYS A 99 1.19 -4.49 18.79
N ARG A 100 0.84 -4.35 20.07
CA ARG A 100 1.42 -5.15 21.16
C ARG A 100 0.96 -6.62 21.21
N PHE A 101 -0.14 -6.98 20.56
CA PHE A 101 -0.79 -8.29 20.67
C PHE A 101 -1.07 -8.89 19.29
N GLY A 102 -1.27 -10.22 19.22
CA GLY A 102 -1.39 -10.96 17.95
C GLY A 102 -0.08 -11.68 17.56
N TYR A 103 -0.12 -12.45 16.48
CA TYR A 103 1.09 -12.91 15.82
C TYR A 103 1.53 -11.84 14.82
N CYS A 104 2.74 -12.03 14.31
CA CYS A 104 3.28 -11.14 13.31
C CYS A 104 3.07 -11.77 11.94
N SER A 105 2.84 -10.90 10.96
CA SER A 105 2.71 -11.31 9.56
C SER A 105 3.88 -10.78 8.76
N HIS A 106 4.17 -11.46 7.65
CA HIS A 106 5.04 -10.91 6.62
C HIS A 106 4.34 -9.73 5.97
N LEU A 107 4.93 -8.54 6.06
CA LEU A 107 4.41 -7.35 5.40
C LEU A 107 5.26 -7.13 4.15
N VAL A 108 4.67 -7.18 2.96
CA VAL A 108 5.42 -6.97 1.72
C VAL A 108 4.52 -6.47 0.62
N GLU A 109 5.03 -5.53 -0.15
CA GLU A 109 4.42 -5.09 -1.41
C GLU A 109 5.50 -4.87 -2.47
N GLN A 110 5.15 -5.11 -3.74
CA GLN A 110 5.99 -4.68 -4.85
C GLN A 110 5.78 -3.18 -5.09
N LEU A 111 6.85 -2.39 -5.05
CA LEU A 111 6.75 -0.94 -5.16
C LEU A 111 6.75 -0.49 -6.62
N PRO A 112 5.84 0.42 -7.01
CA PRO A 112 5.90 1.04 -8.33
C PRO A 112 7.08 2.03 -8.43
N PRO A 113 7.58 2.32 -9.65
CA PRO A 113 8.53 3.40 -9.85
C PRO A 113 7.89 4.75 -9.51
N THR A 114 8.69 5.72 -9.07
CA THR A 114 8.21 7.04 -8.63
C THR A 114 7.54 7.86 -9.74
N SER A 115 7.76 7.50 -11.00
CA SER A 115 7.08 8.10 -12.16
C SER A 115 5.58 7.77 -12.22
N ASN A 116 5.15 6.72 -11.51
CA ASN A 116 3.79 6.22 -11.55
C ASN A 116 3.05 6.50 -10.22
N LEU A 117 3.57 7.43 -9.41
CA LEU A 117 2.95 7.82 -8.15
C LEU A 117 1.92 8.92 -8.37
N ASP A 118 0.72 8.68 -7.86
CA ASP A 118 -0.40 9.60 -7.96
C ASP A 118 -0.36 10.69 -6.88
N LYS A 119 -1.28 11.64 -7.03
CA LYS A 119 -1.45 12.80 -6.13
C LYS A 119 -2.72 12.75 -5.30
N THR A 120 -3.72 11.97 -5.72
CA THR A 120 -5.03 11.91 -5.06
C THR A 120 -5.41 10.47 -4.78
N PHE A 121 -5.76 10.19 -3.53
CA PHE A 121 -6.10 8.87 -3.03
C PHE A 121 -7.36 8.94 -2.18
N ILE A 122 -8.15 7.87 -2.23
CA ILE A 122 -9.26 7.64 -1.32
C ILE A 122 -8.92 6.39 -0.53
N VAL A 123 -8.91 6.50 0.79
CA VAL A 123 -8.79 5.37 1.71
C VAL A 123 -10.17 5.08 2.26
N ALA A 124 -10.69 3.89 1.94
CA ALA A 124 -11.95 3.42 2.48
C ALA A 124 -11.87 3.21 4.00
N PRO A 125 -13.00 3.21 4.72
CA PRO A 125 -13.02 2.93 6.15
C PRO A 125 -12.46 1.53 6.43
N SER A 126 -11.81 1.37 7.58
CA SER A 126 -11.39 0.05 8.02
C SER A 126 -12.63 -0.81 8.31
N LEU A 127 -12.56 -2.13 8.10
CA LEU A 127 -13.63 -3.03 8.52
C LEU A 127 -13.88 -2.90 10.03
N ARG A 128 -15.14 -3.07 10.46
CA ARG A 128 -15.49 -3.07 11.89
C ARG A 128 -14.53 -3.96 12.72
N LYS A 129 -13.99 -3.39 13.80
CA LYS A 129 -13.01 -3.98 14.73
C LYS A 129 -11.60 -4.16 14.15
N THR A 130 -11.29 -3.48 13.05
CA THR A 130 -9.93 -3.35 12.50
C THR A 130 -9.62 -1.87 12.40
N GLY A 131 -8.36 -1.50 12.64
CA GLY A 131 -7.90 -0.13 12.48
C GLY A 131 -6.78 -0.15 11.48
N GLY A 132 -6.28 1.02 11.13
CA GLY A 132 -5.13 1.06 10.26
C GLY A 132 -4.23 2.24 10.54
N VAL A 133 -3.01 2.12 10.05
CA VAL A 133 -2.14 3.26 9.82
C VAL A 133 -2.02 3.39 8.32
N VAL A 134 -2.37 4.57 7.79
CA VAL A 134 -2.01 4.92 6.43
C VAL A 134 -0.74 5.75 6.48
N ARG A 135 0.23 5.35 5.68
CA ARG A 135 1.54 5.99 5.55
C ARG A 135 1.66 6.61 4.17
N VAL A 136 1.90 7.92 4.14
CA VAL A 136 2.18 8.67 2.93
C VAL A 136 3.68 8.94 2.86
N VAL A 137 4.39 8.36 1.89
CA VAL A 137 5.84 8.55 1.69
C VAL A 137 6.09 9.53 0.56
N ALA A 138 6.85 10.58 0.85
CA ALA A 138 7.08 11.69 -0.06
C ALA A 138 8.34 11.48 -0.92
N ASN A 139 8.17 11.33 -2.24
CA ASN A 139 9.31 11.26 -3.19
C ASN A 139 10.05 12.61 -3.33
N SER A 140 9.33 13.71 -3.16
CA SER A 140 9.83 15.08 -3.10
C SER A 140 9.11 15.83 -1.98
N LYS A 141 9.62 16.99 -1.56
CA LYS A 141 8.90 17.85 -0.62
C LYS A 141 7.48 18.12 -1.15
N THR A 142 6.47 17.84 -0.34
CA THR A 142 5.05 17.88 -0.75
C THR A 142 4.17 18.46 0.35
N ASN A 143 3.12 19.14 -0.05
CA ASN A 143 2.05 19.59 0.85
C ASN A 143 0.88 18.62 0.72
N LEU A 144 0.47 18.06 1.85
CA LEU A 144 -0.67 17.16 1.98
C LEU A 144 -1.91 17.91 2.47
N GLN A 145 -3.06 17.55 1.92
CA GLN A 145 -4.38 17.81 2.47
C GLN A 145 -5.02 16.45 2.78
N VAL A 146 -5.31 16.22 4.05
CA VAL A 146 -5.96 15.00 4.54
C VAL A 146 -7.36 15.37 4.99
N ILE A 147 -8.36 14.87 4.28
CA ILE A 147 -9.77 15.19 4.49
C ILE A 147 -10.44 13.96 5.12
N VAL A 148 -10.98 14.12 6.32
CA VAL A 148 -11.67 13.06 7.08
C VAL A 148 -12.98 13.63 7.59
N ASN A 149 -14.11 13.04 7.21
CA ASN A 149 -15.45 13.48 7.61
C ASN A 149 -15.66 15.00 7.43
N GLY A 150 -15.25 15.54 6.28
CA GLY A 150 -15.33 16.98 5.96
C GLY A 150 -14.29 17.87 6.63
N THR A 151 -13.53 17.37 7.61
CA THR A 151 -12.45 18.13 8.27
C THR A 151 -11.17 17.99 7.48
N THR A 152 -10.58 19.11 7.05
CA THR A 152 -9.30 19.14 6.34
C THR A 152 -8.15 19.44 7.29
N LYS A 153 -7.16 18.55 7.33
CA LYS A 153 -5.85 18.78 7.96
C LYS A 153 -4.80 19.00 6.87
N ARG A 154 -3.84 19.87 7.15
CA ARG A 154 -2.72 20.15 6.24
C ARG A 154 -1.42 19.75 6.90
N ALA A 155 -0.50 19.21 6.11
CA ALA A 155 0.86 18.87 6.55
C ALA A 155 1.84 19.12 5.41
N THR A 156 3.09 19.42 5.74
CA THR A 156 4.20 19.42 4.77
C THR A 156 5.09 18.25 5.10
N VAL A 157 5.41 17.44 4.09
CA VAL A 157 6.27 16.26 4.23
C VAL A 157 7.53 16.51 3.41
N GLU A 158 8.68 16.49 4.09
CA GLU A 158 9.97 16.67 3.44
C GLU A 158 10.32 15.47 2.53
N LYS A 159 11.19 15.69 1.54
CA LYS A 159 11.66 14.64 0.63
C LYS A 159 12.19 13.44 1.42
N THR A 160 11.83 12.22 1.01
CA THR A 160 12.17 10.94 1.67
C THR A 160 11.59 10.76 3.08
N ARG A 161 10.77 11.68 3.58
CA ARG A 161 10.04 11.49 4.85
C ARG A 161 8.65 10.93 4.58
N HIS A 162 8.00 10.49 5.64
CA HIS A 162 6.64 9.98 5.59
C HIS A 162 5.75 10.71 6.60
N TYR A 163 4.44 10.62 6.37
CA TYR A 163 3.40 11.10 7.26
C TYR A 163 2.42 9.96 7.53
N ASP A 164 2.25 9.62 8.80
CA ASP A 164 1.33 8.57 9.23
C ASP A 164 0.03 9.19 9.73
N LEU A 165 -1.09 8.61 9.32
CA LEU A 165 -2.41 8.93 9.84
C LEU A 165 -3.11 7.65 10.31
N ALA A 166 -3.79 7.74 11.45
CA ALA A 166 -4.64 6.66 11.91
C ALA A 166 -5.97 6.70 11.14
N VAL A 167 -6.40 5.55 10.64
CA VAL A 167 -7.73 5.36 10.04
C VAL A 167 -8.59 4.51 10.98
N ASN A 168 -9.87 4.84 11.03
CA ASN A 168 -10.86 4.18 11.88
C ASN A 168 -12.03 3.65 11.05
N ASP A 169 -12.89 2.87 11.69
CA ASP A 169 -13.89 2.02 11.05
C ASP A 169 -15.06 2.80 10.40
N ASN A 170 -15.13 4.11 10.61
CA ASN A 170 -16.29 4.94 10.25
C ASN A 170 -15.94 6.16 9.39
N SER A 171 -14.70 6.29 8.88
CA SER A 171 -14.33 7.46 8.09
C SER A 171 -13.61 7.11 6.80
N VAL A 172 -14.13 7.65 5.69
CA VAL A 172 -13.42 7.69 4.41
C VAL A 172 -12.42 8.83 4.50
N THR A 173 -11.17 8.57 4.11
CA THR A 173 -10.11 9.58 4.09
C THR A 173 -9.74 9.92 2.66
N VAL A 174 -9.72 11.20 2.30
CA VAL A 174 -9.13 11.67 1.04
C VAL A 174 -7.75 12.25 1.33
N ILE A 175 -6.75 11.80 0.59
CA ILE A 175 -5.38 12.31 0.66
C ILE A 175 -5.09 13.01 -0.66
N LYS A 176 -4.77 14.30 -0.61
CA LYS A 176 -4.31 15.09 -1.76
C LYS A 176 -2.90 15.58 -1.51
N ALA A 177 -2.02 15.40 -2.48
CA ALA A 177 -0.65 15.89 -2.49
C ALA A 177 -0.44 16.81 -3.70
N ASN A 178 0.53 17.73 -3.63
CA ASN A 178 0.92 18.53 -4.81
C ASN A 178 2.06 17.90 -5.63
N ALA A 179 2.61 16.77 -5.18
CA ALA A 179 3.56 15.93 -5.91
C ALA A 179 3.21 14.45 -5.73
N GLY A 180 3.71 13.58 -6.60
CA GLY A 180 3.46 12.14 -6.52
C GLY A 180 3.97 11.53 -5.21
N VAL A 181 3.13 10.77 -4.52
CA VAL A 181 3.43 10.13 -3.23
C VAL A 181 3.10 8.64 -3.27
N LEU A 182 3.83 7.85 -2.48
CA LEU A 182 3.49 6.45 -2.23
C LEU A 182 2.54 6.40 -1.03
N VAL A 183 1.41 5.70 -1.15
CA VAL A 183 0.46 5.54 -0.05
C VAL A 183 0.34 4.05 0.28
N LEU A 184 0.66 3.71 1.53
CA LEU A 184 0.55 2.38 2.09
C LEU A 184 -0.53 2.37 3.17
N SER A 185 -1.33 1.32 3.22
CA SER A 185 -2.18 1.01 4.36
C SER A 185 -1.61 -0.18 5.10
N PHE A 186 -1.58 -0.06 6.41
CA PHE A 186 -1.21 -1.12 7.33
C PHE A 186 -2.45 -1.48 8.15
N ALA A 187 -3.07 -2.61 7.84
CA ALA A 187 -4.17 -3.11 8.63
C ALA A 187 -3.64 -3.61 9.98
N VAL A 188 -4.29 -3.19 11.07
CA VAL A 188 -3.91 -3.59 12.42
C VAL A 188 -5.04 -4.31 13.11
N ARG A 189 -4.65 -5.31 13.91
CA ARG A 189 -5.53 -5.97 14.86
C ARG A 189 -5.90 -5.01 16.00
N LEU A 190 -7.20 -4.71 16.17
CA LEU A 190 -7.66 -3.83 17.27
C LEU A 190 -8.07 -4.58 18.54
N GLY A 191 -8.24 -5.91 18.50
CA GLY A 191 -8.81 -6.67 19.61
C GLY A 191 -8.08 -7.96 19.93
N ARG A 192 -8.16 -8.39 21.21
CA ARG A 192 -7.61 -9.68 21.67
C ARG A 192 -8.37 -10.87 21.10
N ARG A 193 -9.65 -10.72 20.72
CA ARG A 193 -10.48 -11.77 20.12
C ARG A 193 -10.11 -11.98 18.64
N MET A 194 -9.07 -12.80 18.42
CA MET A 194 -8.70 -13.66 17.27
C MET A 194 -8.94 -13.23 15.80
N ALA A 195 -9.42 -12.03 15.47
CA ALA A 195 -9.69 -11.65 14.08
C ALA A 195 -8.51 -10.86 13.47
N GLY A 196 -7.90 -11.45 12.45
CA GLY A 196 -6.97 -10.81 11.51
C GLY A 196 -5.64 -10.36 12.10
N ASP A 197 -4.55 -11.01 11.68
CA ASP A 197 -3.20 -10.48 11.89
C ASP A 197 -2.86 -9.43 10.82
N PRO A 198 -1.83 -8.59 11.03
CA PRO A 198 -1.66 -7.40 10.20
C PRO A 198 -1.28 -7.74 8.76
N TYR A 199 -1.63 -6.86 7.84
CA TYR A 199 -1.15 -6.91 6.47
C TYR A 199 -0.82 -5.50 5.98
N MET A 200 0.00 -5.41 4.95
CA MET A 200 0.36 -4.17 4.27
C MET A 200 -0.25 -4.20 2.88
N THR A 201 -0.79 -3.07 2.43
CA THR A 201 -1.36 -2.93 1.10
C THR A 201 -1.00 -1.58 0.49
N LEU A 202 -0.71 -1.55 -0.81
CA LEU A 202 -0.65 -0.30 -1.56
C LEU A 202 -2.06 0.27 -1.77
N ILE A 203 -2.23 1.58 -1.54
CA ILE A 203 -3.46 2.27 -1.90
C ILE A 203 -3.29 2.85 -3.31
N PRO A 204 -4.04 2.37 -4.32
CA PRO A 204 -3.98 2.94 -5.66
C PRO A 204 -4.53 4.36 -5.66
N GLY A 205 -3.89 5.25 -6.39
CA GLY A 205 -4.44 6.58 -6.63
C GLY A 205 -5.49 6.57 -7.73
N LEU A 206 -6.23 7.66 -7.85
CA LEU A 206 -7.34 7.79 -8.80
C LEU A 206 -6.92 7.63 -10.27
N GLU A 207 -5.68 7.99 -10.63
CA GLU A 207 -5.18 7.88 -12.00
C GLU A 207 -4.84 6.43 -12.36
N GLN A 208 -4.66 5.57 -11.35
CA GLN A 208 -4.43 4.13 -11.54
C GLN A 208 -5.71 3.33 -11.74
N TYR A 209 -6.90 3.90 -11.52
CA TYR A 209 -8.15 3.15 -11.61
C TYR A 209 -8.40 2.63 -13.04
N ILE A 210 -8.96 1.42 -13.15
CA ILE A 210 -9.41 0.82 -14.41
C ILE A 210 -10.88 0.42 -14.32
N ASN A 211 -11.48 0.03 -15.43
CA ASN A 211 -12.92 -0.28 -15.51
C ASN A 211 -13.24 -1.78 -15.43
N GLN A 212 -12.22 -2.65 -15.40
CA GLN A 212 -12.40 -4.10 -15.30
C GLN A 212 -11.21 -4.75 -14.62
N TYR A 213 -11.48 -5.69 -13.72
CA TYR A 213 -10.49 -6.45 -12.98
C TYR A 213 -10.82 -7.94 -13.04
N TYR A 214 -9.79 -8.77 -13.24
CA TYR A 214 -9.82 -10.21 -12.98
C TYR A 214 -8.92 -10.50 -11.79
N ILE A 215 -9.50 -11.04 -10.73
CA ILE A 215 -8.82 -11.21 -9.45
C ILE A 215 -8.98 -12.63 -8.94
N ALA A 216 -7.96 -13.11 -8.23
CA ALA A 216 -7.98 -14.38 -7.52
C ALA A 216 -8.04 -14.09 -6.01
N VAL A 217 -9.21 -14.25 -5.40
CA VAL A 217 -9.41 -14.12 -3.96
C VAL A 217 -8.91 -15.40 -3.29
N PRO A 218 -7.96 -15.33 -2.33
CA PRO A 218 -7.48 -16.47 -1.59
C PRO A 218 -8.59 -17.34 -0.98
N LYS A 219 -8.40 -18.65 -1.00
CA LYS A 219 -9.23 -19.61 -0.26
C LYS A 219 -8.59 -19.90 1.10
N GLY A 220 -9.41 -20.28 2.09
CA GLY A 220 -8.93 -20.65 3.43
C GLY A 220 -9.02 -19.55 4.49
N TYR A 221 -9.54 -18.37 4.12
CA TYR A 221 -9.89 -17.30 5.06
C TYR A 221 -11.39 -17.32 5.38
N ASP A 222 -11.73 -16.97 6.62
CA ASP A 222 -13.11 -16.99 7.13
C ASP A 222 -13.97 -15.94 6.43
N GLU A 223 -13.41 -14.76 6.16
CA GLU A 223 -14.08 -13.63 5.52
C GLU A 223 -13.19 -13.03 4.44
N ASN A 224 -13.76 -12.77 3.25
CA ASN A 224 -13.05 -12.13 2.13
C ASN A 224 -13.89 -10.98 1.59
N PHE A 225 -13.21 -9.91 1.19
CA PHE A 225 -13.83 -8.65 0.84
C PHE A 225 -13.18 -8.00 -0.38
N LEU A 226 -14.02 -7.36 -1.17
CA LEU A 226 -13.62 -6.38 -2.17
C LEU A 226 -13.96 -4.99 -1.64
N THR A 227 -12.97 -4.11 -1.55
CA THR A 227 -13.21 -2.68 -1.34
C THR A 227 -13.19 -2.00 -2.71
N VAL A 228 -14.35 -1.51 -3.12
CA VAL A 228 -14.57 -0.78 -4.38
C VAL A 228 -14.63 0.71 -4.08
N ILE A 229 -13.94 1.52 -4.89
CA ILE A 229 -13.94 2.97 -4.82
C ILE A 229 -14.35 3.51 -6.19
N ILE A 230 -15.58 4.00 -6.31
CA ILE A 230 -16.20 4.33 -7.61
C ILE A 230 -16.88 5.71 -7.55
N PRO A 231 -16.88 6.49 -8.65
CA PRO A 231 -17.73 7.69 -8.74
C PRO A 231 -19.19 7.36 -8.42
N SER A 232 -19.87 8.21 -7.64
CA SER A 232 -21.19 7.87 -7.09
C SER A 232 -22.25 7.65 -8.18
N GLU A 233 -22.15 8.40 -9.28
CA GLU A 233 -23.00 8.29 -10.47
C GLU A 233 -22.85 6.96 -11.20
N ALA A 234 -21.66 6.33 -11.14
CA ALA A 234 -21.37 5.07 -11.82
C ALA A 234 -21.66 3.83 -10.97
N LYS A 235 -22.06 3.99 -9.69
CA LYS A 235 -22.35 2.87 -8.78
C LYS A 235 -23.30 1.84 -9.40
N SER A 236 -24.32 2.29 -10.14
CA SER A 236 -25.32 1.42 -10.77
C SER A 236 -24.78 0.59 -11.96
N SER A 237 -23.65 0.99 -12.55
CA SER A 237 -23.00 0.28 -13.66
C SER A 237 -22.12 -0.89 -13.19
N LEU A 238 -21.80 -0.95 -11.89
CA LEU A 238 -20.92 -1.97 -11.33
C LEU A 238 -21.52 -3.38 -11.42
N ARG A 239 -20.71 -4.34 -11.85
CA ARG A 239 -21.04 -5.76 -11.95
C ARG A 239 -19.98 -6.60 -11.26
N LEU A 240 -20.42 -7.59 -10.49
CA LEU A 240 -19.60 -8.66 -9.95
C LEU A 240 -20.02 -9.97 -10.63
N ASN A 241 -19.09 -10.62 -11.33
CA ASN A 241 -19.34 -11.81 -12.14
C ASN A 241 -20.54 -11.62 -13.10
N SER A 242 -20.51 -10.50 -13.84
CA SER A 242 -21.53 -10.06 -14.81
C SER A 242 -22.93 -9.80 -14.22
N LYS A 243 -23.11 -9.82 -12.89
CA LYS A 243 -24.38 -9.53 -12.21
C LYS A 243 -24.28 -8.23 -11.42
N PRO A 244 -25.39 -7.48 -11.24
CA PRO A 244 -25.42 -6.36 -10.30
C PRO A 244 -24.95 -6.80 -8.91
N VAL A 245 -24.22 -5.93 -8.21
CA VAL A 245 -23.79 -6.20 -6.82
C VAL A 245 -25.03 -6.30 -5.93
N SER A 246 -25.17 -7.42 -5.23
CA SER A 246 -26.29 -7.66 -4.32
C SER A 246 -26.16 -6.77 -3.08
N SER A 247 -27.22 -6.05 -2.72
CA SER A 247 -27.22 -5.22 -1.50
C SER A 247 -26.93 -6.04 -0.23
N GLY A 248 -27.33 -7.31 -0.20
CA GLY A 248 -27.04 -8.23 0.92
C GLY A 248 -25.57 -8.62 1.06
N SER A 249 -24.74 -8.40 0.03
CA SER A 249 -23.29 -8.62 0.09
C SER A 249 -22.48 -7.38 0.49
N VAL A 250 -23.12 -6.21 0.54
CA VAL A 250 -22.44 -4.96 0.92
C VAL A 250 -22.42 -4.84 2.45
N VAL A 251 -21.22 -4.95 3.03
CA VAL A 251 -20.99 -4.91 4.48
C VAL A 251 -20.94 -3.48 4.99
N THR A 252 -20.35 -2.57 4.21
CA THR A 252 -20.22 -1.16 4.56
C THR A 252 -20.20 -0.33 3.29
N GLU A 253 -20.83 0.84 3.36
CA GLU A 253 -20.85 1.82 2.29
C GLU A 253 -20.67 3.22 2.90
N ALA A 254 -19.87 4.06 2.24
CA ALA A 254 -19.69 5.45 2.63
C ALA A 254 -19.34 6.32 1.43
N SER A 255 -19.93 7.51 1.36
CA SER A 255 -19.65 8.52 0.34
C SER A 255 -18.62 9.54 0.81
N VAL A 256 -17.86 10.09 -0.13
CA VAL A 256 -16.93 11.17 0.12
C VAL A 256 -16.81 12.11 -1.09
N ASN A 257 -16.82 13.41 -0.82
CA ASN A 257 -16.53 14.41 -1.85
C ASN A 257 -15.01 14.55 -1.99
N VAL A 258 -14.49 14.20 -3.17
CA VAL A 258 -13.09 14.46 -3.54
C VAL A 258 -12.95 15.91 -4.01
N THR A 259 -13.88 16.41 -4.82
CA THR A 259 -14.01 17.84 -5.14
C THR A 259 -15.47 18.28 -4.90
N ALA A 260 -15.82 19.53 -5.20
CA ALA A 260 -17.21 19.98 -5.08
C ALA A 260 -18.14 19.28 -6.10
N GLU A 261 -17.57 18.81 -7.21
CA GLU A 261 -18.28 18.19 -8.34
C GLU A 261 -18.05 16.67 -8.44
N ALA A 262 -17.14 16.11 -7.65
CA ALA A 262 -16.76 14.70 -7.73
C ALA A 262 -16.97 13.99 -6.39
N GLU A 263 -18.10 13.30 -6.27
CA GLU A 263 -18.42 12.40 -5.17
C GLU A 263 -18.02 10.97 -5.53
N TYR A 264 -17.41 10.26 -4.58
CA TYR A 264 -17.08 8.85 -4.70
C TYR A 264 -17.82 8.07 -3.62
N VAL A 265 -18.20 6.84 -3.94
CA VAL A 265 -18.70 5.86 -2.98
C VAL A 265 -17.63 4.79 -2.78
N THR A 266 -17.37 4.48 -1.51
CA THR A 266 -16.60 3.31 -1.09
C THR A 266 -17.56 2.21 -0.66
N MET A 267 -17.42 1.01 -1.20
CA MET A 267 -18.22 -0.17 -0.85
C MET A 267 -17.30 -1.30 -0.44
N VAL A 268 -17.60 -1.94 0.68
CA VAL A 268 -16.96 -3.19 1.08
C VAL A 268 -17.93 -4.33 0.84
N ILE A 269 -17.58 -5.21 -0.10
CA ILE A 269 -18.43 -6.29 -0.62
C ILE A 269 -17.85 -7.62 -0.16
N GLU A 270 -18.61 -8.42 0.56
CA GLU A 270 -18.23 -9.78 0.96
C GLU A 270 -18.31 -10.73 -0.24
N VAL A 271 -17.27 -11.54 -0.42
CA VAL A 271 -17.14 -12.50 -1.52
C VAL A 271 -16.59 -13.84 -1.03
N ALA A 272 -16.85 -14.90 -1.79
CA ALA A 272 -16.20 -16.19 -1.56
C ALA A 272 -14.74 -16.17 -2.05
N GLY A 273 -13.92 -17.12 -1.58
CA GLY A 273 -12.60 -17.35 -2.16
C GLY A 273 -12.72 -17.99 -3.56
N GLY A 274 -11.93 -17.51 -4.52
CA GLY A 274 -11.99 -17.95 -5.91
C GLY A 274 -11.67 -16.85 -6.92
N ALA A 275 -11.89 -17.16 -8.20
CA ALA A 275 -11.74 -16.18 -9.27
C ALA A 275 -13.00 -15.29 -9.35
N HIS A 276 -12.80 -13.98 -9.45
CA HIS A 276 -13.86 -13.01 -9.64
C HIS A 276 -13.51 -12.04 -10.78
N GLN A 277 -14.54 -11.63 -11.50
CA GLN A 277 -14.49 -10.50 -12.42
C GLN A 277 -15.34 -9.38 -11.82
N ILE A 278 -14.78 -8.17 -11.75
CA ILE A 278 -15.53 -6.97 -11.36
C ILE A 278 -15.30 -5.87 -12.39
N GLU A 279 -16.38 -5.24 -12.83
CA GLU A 279 -16.34 -4.29 -13.95
C GLU A 279 -17.46 -3.25 -13.87
N THR A 280 -17.32 -2.18 -14.62
CA THR A 280 -18.37 -1.20 -14.87
C THR A 280 -18.86 -1.31 -16.31
N THR A 281 -20.18 -1.36 -16.50
CA THR A 281 -20.76 -1.51 -17.85
C THR A 281 -20.70 -0.23 -18.69
N ASP A 282 -20.51 0.91 -18.06
CA ASP A 282 -20.41 2.23 -18.71
C ASP A 282 -18.95 2.64 -19.01
N GLY A 283 -17.97 1.79 -18.66
CA GLY A 283 -16.55 2.06 -18.84
C GLY A 283 -15.96 3.01 -17.79
N THR A 284 -16.72 3.41 -16.77
CA THR A 284 -16.22 4.29 -15.70
C THR A 284 -15.13 3.57 -14.90
N ARG A 285 -13.98 4.24 -14.69
CA ARG A 285 -12.87 3.64 -13.93
C ARG A 285 -13.15 3.69 -12.43
N PHE A 286 -12.75 2.65 -11.71
CA PHE A 286 -12.89 2.54 -10.26
C PHE A 286 -11.64 1.90 -9.64
N GLY A 287 -11.44 2.13 -8.35
CA GLY A 287 -10.37 1.52 -7.56
C GLY A 287 -10.84 0.23 -6.92
N LEU A 288 -9.94 -0.74 -6.81
CA LEU A 288 -10.21 -2.03 -6.20
C LEU A 288 -9.09 -2.43 -5.23
N LEU A 289 -9.46 -2.79 -4.02
CA LEU A 289 -8.60 -3.49 -3.07
C LEU A 289 -9.25 -4.83 -2.70
N ILE A 290 -8.43 -5.84 -2.50
CA ILE A 290 -8.85 -7.16 -2.09
C ILE A 290 -8.23 -7.41 -0.73
N HIS A 291 -9.01 -7.86 0.22
CA HIS A 291 -8.52 -8.18 1.56
C HIS A 291 -9.41 -9.22 2.23
N GLY A 292 -8.88 -9.87 3.23
CA GLY A 292 -9.62 -10.85 4.00
C GLY A 292 -8.94 -11.15 5.31
N ARG A 293 -9.66 -11.89 6.15
CA ARG A 293 -9.19 -12.27 7.47
C ARG A 293 -9.66 -13.66 7.81
N GLY A 294 -8.83 -14.34 8.57
CA GLY A 294 -9.11 -15.61 9.20
C GLY A 294 -8.70 -15.55 10.66
N ARG A 295 -8.79 -16.71 11.32
CA ARG A 295 -8.20 -16.88 12.65
C ARG A 295 -6.70 -16.62 12.60
N GLU A 296 -6.27 -15.52 13.21
CA GLU A 296 -4.85 -15.17 13.39
C GLU A 296 -4.07 -14.97 12.08
N ASP A 297 -4.75 -14.67 10.99
CA ASP A 297 -4.12 -14.31 9.71
C ASP A 297 -4.99 -13.32 8.93
N GLY A 298 -4.37 -12.54 8.06
CA GLY A 298 -5.02 -11.54 7.23
C GLY A 298 -4.17 -11.22 6.01
N TYR A 299 -4.82 -10.83 4.93
CA TYR A 299 -4.15 -10.46 3.69
C TYR A 299 -4.81 -9.23 3.08
N GLY A 300 -4.06 -8.53 2.25
CA GLY A 300 -4.60 -7.48 1.41
C GLY A 300 -3.65 -7.10 0.30
N TYR A 301 -4.21 -6.72 -0.85
CA TYR A 301 -3.46 -6.23 -2.01
C TYR A 301 -4.36 -5.37 -2.89
N ALA A 302 -3.76 -4.52 -3.73
CA ALA A 302 -4.50 -3.74 -4.71
C ALA A 302 -4.86 -4.58 -5.94
N GLY A 303 -6.07 -4.40 -6.49
CA GLY A 303 -6.51 -5.09 -7.70
C GLY A 303 -5.67 -4.73 -8.94
N ASN A 304 -4.98 -3.60 -8.89
CA ASN A 304 -3.93 -3.21 -9.81
C ASN A 304 -2.92 -2.32 -9.08
N MET A 305 -1.65 -2.43 -9.44
CA MET A 305 -0.57 -1.70 -8.76
C MET A 305 0.05 -0.61 -9.62
N VAL A 306 -0.17 -0.64 -10.93
CA VAL A 306 0.26 0.39 -11.88
C VAL A 306 -0.57 0.29 -13.16
N SER A 307 -0.76 1.43 -13.84
CA SER A 307 -1.48 1.57 -15.11
C SER A 307 -1.26 0.34 -16.02
N PRO A 308 -2.30 -0.17 -16.71
CA PRO A 308 -2.05 -1.06 -17.83
C PRO A 308 -1.02 -0.35 -18.70
N GLY A 309 0.10 -1.03 -18.96
CA GLY A 309 1.20 -0.43 -19.69
C GLY A 309 0.65 0.26 -20.93
N ILE A 310 1.11 1.48 -21.20
CA ILE A 310 1.20 1.88 -22.60
C ILE A 310 2.23 0.90 -23.17
N ILE A 311 1.74 -0.24 -23.66
CA ILE A 311 2.49 -1.20 -24.46
C ILE A 311 2.71 -0.52 -25.82
#